data_AF-A0A918CM81-F1
#
_entry.id   AF-A0A918CM81-F1
#
_cell.length_a   1.000
_cell.length_b   1.000
_cell.length_c   1.000
_cell.angle_alpha   90.00
_cell.angle_beta   90.00
_cell.angle_gamma   90.00
#
_symmetry.space_group_name_H-M   'P 1'
#
loop_
_entity.id
_entity.type
_entity.pdbx_description
1 polymer ?
#
loop_
_entity_poly.entity_id
_entity_poly.type
_entity_poly.pdbx_seq_one_letter_code
_entity_poly.pdbx_strand_id
1 'polypeptide(L)'
;MSWEEIQRTPLPVLRRRLAALERSRARARLDYLEDHGMVNEINTGQEIIGKIPGPDPSYKVVNTPYDRHRRKLARVALGLPIEELPEERAERIRQENKRFDAFLMN
;
A
#
# COMPACT_ATOMS: atom_id res chain seq x y z
N MET A 1 -17.31 -11.81 -14.98
CA MET A 1 -18.04 -10.91 -15.88
C MET A 1 -17.67 -11.31 -17.29
N SER A 2 -18.65 -11.79 -18.06
CA SER A 2 -18.43 -12.30 -19.41
C SER A 2 -18.34 -11.16 -20.42
N TRP A 3 -17.86 -11.46 -21.63
CA TRP A 3 -17.81 -10.50 -22.73
C TRP A 3 -19.21 -9.99 -23.13
N GLU A 4 -20.20 -10.88 -23.16
CA GLU A 4 -21.60 -10.55 -23.49
C GLU A 4 -22.23 -9.59 -22.46
N GLU A 5 -21.91 -9.75 -21.18
CA GLU A 5 -22.36 -8.84 -20.12
C GLU A 5 -21.79 -7.42 -20.29
N ILE A 6 -20.55 -7.29 -20.77
CA ILE A 6 -19.89 -6.01 -21.01
C ILE A 6 -20.60 -5.24 -22.12
N GLN A 7 -20.90 -5.92 -23.24
CA GLN A 7 -21.54 -5.30 -24.40
C GLN A 7 -22.96 -4.77 -24.10
N ARG A 8 -23.69 -5.44 -23.20
CA ARG A 8 -25.08 -5.09 -22.84
C ARG A 8 -25.20 -4.09 -21.69
N THR A 9 -24.11 -3.81 -20.97
CA THR A 9 -24.15 -2.92 -19.80
C THR A 9 -23.84 -1.47 -20.20
N PRO A 10 -24.69 -0.50 -19.82
CA PRO A 10 -24.39 0.91 -20.04
C PRO A 10 -23.05 1.33 -19.40
N LEU A 11 -22.26 2.13 -20.11
CA LEU A 11 -20.93 2.60 -19.71
C LEU A 11 -20.83 3.10 -18.24
N PRO A 12 -21.75 3.92 -17.71
CA PRO A 12 -21.70 4.38 -16.32
C PRO A 12 -21.82 3.23 -15.31
N VAL A 13 -22.66 2.24 -15.60
CA VAL A 13 -22.88 1.05 -14.76
C VAL A 13 -21.67 0.12 -14.84
N LEU A 14 -21.12 -0.05 -16.04
CA LEU A 14 -19.92 -0.85 -16.27
C LEU A 14 -18.72 -0.31 -15.47
N ARG A 15 -18.48 1.01 -15.47
CA ARG A 15 -17.41 1.64 -14.69
C ARG A 15 -17.55 1.38 -13.19
N ARG A 16 -18.77 1.52 -12.65
CA ARG A 16 -19.04 1.24 -11.22
C ARG A 16 -18.81 -0.23 -10.87
N ARG A 17 -19.24 -1.15 -11.75
CA ARG A 17 -19.02 -2.60 -11.59
C ARG A 17 -17.55 -2.97 -11.62
N LEU A 18 -16.78 -2.44 -12.57
CA LEU A 18 -15.34 -2.66 -12.65
C LEU A 18 -14.62 -2.14 -11.39
N ALA A 19 -14.95 -0.92 -10.94
CA ALA A 19 -14.38 -0.37 -9.70
C ALA A 19 -14.76 -1.19 -8.46
N ALA A 20 -15.98 -1.77 -8.41
CA ALA A 20 -16.38 -2.67 -7.33
C ALA A 20 -15.59 -3.99 -7.36
N LEU A 21 -15.37 -4.57 -8.54
CA LEU A 21 -14.57 -5.78 -8.71
C LEU A 21 -13.09 -5.55 -8.34
N GLU A 22 -12.53 -4.42 -8.75
CA GLU A 22 -11.16 -4.03 -8.38
C GLU A 22 -11.01 -3.89 -6.87
N ARG A 23 -11.96 -3.23 -6.20
CA ARG A 23 -12.02 -3.15 -4.73
C ARG A 23 -12.07 -4.52 -4.07
N SER A 24 -12.94 -5.41 -4.57
CA SER A 24 -13.06 -6.77 -4.03
C SER A 24 -11.76 -7.57 -4.18
N ARG A 25 -11.08 -7.44 -5.32
CA ARG A 25 -9.79 -8.12 -5.57
C ARG A 25 -8.69 -7.56 -4.67
N ALA A 26 -8.65 -6.24 -4.49
CA ALA A 26 -7.69 -5.59 -3.61
C ALA A 26 -7.85 -6.04 -2.15
N ARG A 27 -9.09 -6.17 -1.66
CA ARG A 27 -9.40 -6.73 -0.33
C ARG A 27 -8.90 -8.15 -0.19
N ALA A 28 -9.33 -9.05 -1.08
CA ALA A 28 -8.92 -10.45 -1.03
C ALA A 28 -7.39 -10.62 -1.09
N ARG A 29 -6.70 -9.74 -1.83
CA ARG A 29 -5.24 -9.75 -1.88
C ARG A 29 -4.60 -9.22 -0.59
N LEU A 30 -5.19 -8.20 0.01
CA LEU A 30 -4.75 -7.65 1.30
C LEU A 30 -4.87 -8.73 2.39
N ASP A 31 -6.03 -9.36 2.51
CA ASP A 31 -6.31 -10.42 3.49
C ASP A 31 -5.29 -11.56 3.33
N TYR A 32 -5.06 -12.01 2.09
CA TYR A 32 -4.04 -13.02 1.79
C TYR A 32 -2.63 -12.60 2.25
N LEU A 33 -2.23 -11.35 2.01
CA LEU A 33 -0.92 -10.86 2.40
C LEU A 33 -0.76 -10.74 3.91
N GLU A 34 -1.82 -10.40 4.64
CA GLU A 34 -1.80 -10.36 6.10
C GLU A 34 -1.68 -11.77 6.67
N ASP A 35 -2.49 -12.71 6.19
CA ASP A 35 -2.46 -14.12 6.61
C ASP A 35 -1.10 -14.78 6.31
N HIS A 36 -0.55 -14.58 5.11
CA HIS A 36 0.70 -15.23 4.69
C HIS A 36 1.96 -14.44 5.10
N GLY A 37 1.83 -13.14 5.35
CA GLY A 37 2.91 -12.30 5.89
C GLY A 37 3.26 -12.69 7.32
N MET A 38 2.27 -13.12 8.11
CA MET A 38 2.49 -13.68 9.45
C MET A 38 3.18 -15.05 9.42
N VAL A 39 3.00 -15.82 8.34
CA VAL A 39 3.49 -17.21 8.24
C VAL A 39 4.91 -17.29 7.69
N ASN A 40 5.32 -16.40 6.79
CA ASN A 40 6.56 -16.56 6.01
C ASN A 40 7.74 -15.69 6.43
N GLU A 41 7.76 -15.10 7.64
CA GLU A 41 8.80 -14.15 8.09
C GLU A 41 9.25 -13.25 6.94
N ILE A 42 8.29 -12.58 6.28
CA ILE A 42 8.60 -11.85 5.06
C ILE A 42 9.63 -10.80 5.43
N ASN A 43 10.84 -10.99 4.91
CA ASN A 43 11.91 -10.03 4.93
C ASN A 43 11.35 -8.79 4.23
N THR A 44 10.83 -7.85 5.03
CA THR A 44 9.99 -6.77 4.53
C THR A 44 10.75 -5.95 3.48
N GLY A 45 12.08 -6.01 3.48
CA GLY A 45 12.96 -5.42 2.49
C GLY A 45 13.14 -3.95 2.80
N GLN A 46 14.38 -3.52 2.98
CA GLN A 46 14.66 -2.11 3.25
C GLN A 46 14.81 -1.35 1.93
N GLU A 47 14.08 -0.26 1.76
CA GLU A 47 14.34 0.67 0.66
C GLU A 47 15.37 1.70 1.14
N ILE A 48 16.51 1.77 0.45
CA ILE A 48 17.53 2.78 0.70
C ILE A 48 17.27 3.93 -0.26
N ILE A 49 16.89 5.10 0.25
CA ILE A 49 16.70 6.32 -0.55
C ILE A 49 17.89 7.25 -0.30
N GLY A 50 18.65 7.59 -1.35
CA GLY A 50 19.82 8.47 -1.29
C GLY A 50 20.41 8.78 -2.68
N LYS A 51 21.30 9.77 -2.76
CA LYS A 51 22.10 10.08 -3.96
C LYS A 51 23.44 9.31 -3.92
N ILE A 52 24.03 9.09 -5.11
CA ILE A 52 25.36 8.49 -5.36
C ILE A 52 26.38 8.99 -4.32
N PRO A 53 27.24 8.12 -3.76
CA PRO A 53 28.02 8.45 -2.58
C PRO A 53 28.95 9.64 -2.81
N GLY A 54 28.64 10.75 -2.15
CA GLY A 54 29.60 11.78 -1.76
C GLY A 54 30.12 11.50 -0.33
N PRO A 55 30.98 12.36 0.22
CA PRO A 55 31.60 12.16 1.53
C PRO A 55 30.59 12.11 2.70
N ASP A 56 29.39 12.68 2.52
CA ASP A 56 28.29 12.61 3.48
C ASP A 56 27.22 11.61 3.02
N PRO A 57 27.14 10.41 3.64
CA PRO A 57 26.08 9.47 3.33
C PRO A 57 24.75 9.95 3.95
N SER A 58 23.93 10.63 3.14
CA SER A 58 22.54 10.95 3.50
C SER A 58 21.58 9.84 3.03
N TYR A 59 21.83 8.59 3.44
CA TYR A 59 20.84 7.54 3.22
C TYR A 59 19.74 7.61 4.28
N LYS A 60 18.49 7.52 3.82
CA LYS A 60 17.35 7.28 4.70
C LYS A 60 16.82 5.88 4.42
N VAL A 61 16.80 5.04 5.45
CA VAL A 61 16.07 3.78 5.40
C VAL A 61 14.59 4.14 5.52
N VAL A 62 13.83 3.87 4.46
CA VAL A 62 12.40 4.17 4.40
C VAL A 62 11.61 2.87 4.41
N ASN A 63 10.34 2.99 4.82
CA ASN A 63 9.34 1.93 4.78
C ASN A 63 9.53 0.95 3.64
N THR A 64 9.31 -0.29 4.01
CA THR A 64 9.60 -1.43 3.18
C THR A 64 8.69 -1.49 1.94
N PRO A 65 9.18 -1.95 0.77
CA PRO A 65 8.36 -2.09 -0.45
C PRO A 65 7.08 -2.89 -0.20
N TYR A 66 7.14 -3.86 0.72
CA TYR A 66 5.99 -4.64 1.17
C TYR A 66 4.91 -3.76 1.84
N ASP A 67 5.27 -2.94 2.83
CA ASP A 67 4.31 -2.06 3.51
C ASP A 67 3.69 -1.02 2.57
N ARG A 68 4.49 -0.50 1.61
CA ARG A 68 3.97 0.39 0.56
C ARG A 68 2.92 -0.32 -0.29
N HIS A 69 3.19 -1.57 -0.70
CA HIS A 69 2.25 -2.36 -1.48
C HIS A 69 0.97 -2.66 -0.68
N ARG A 70 1.10 -3.06 0.59
CA ARG A 70 -0.04 -3.32 1.49
C ARG A 70 -0.93 -2.08 1.65
N ARG A 71 -0.34 -0.92 1.89
CA ARG A 71 -1.06 0.36 1.97
C ARG A 71 -1.80 0.71 0.69
N LYS A 72 -1.16 0.52 -0.47
CA LYS A 72 -1.79 0.73 -1.78
C LYS A 72 -3.04 -0.15 -1.94
N LEU A 73 -2.93 -1.43 -1.61
CA LEU A 73 -4.08 -2.36 -1.68
C LEU A 73 -5.21 -1.94 -0.73
N ALA A 74 -4.90 -1.55 0.49
CA ALA A 74 -5.88 -1.07 1.46
C ALA A 74 -6.63 0.18 0.96
N ARG A 75 -5.94 1.15 0.37
CA ARG A 75 -6.57 2.35 -0.19
C ARG A 75 -7.48 2.01 -1.37
N VAL A 76 -7.00 1.18 -2.30
CA VAL A 76 -7.81 0.70 -3.43
C VAL A 76 -9.05 -0.02 -2.89
N ALA A 77 -8.92 -0.92 -1.91
CA ALA A 77 -10.02 -1.63 -1.28
C ALA A 77 -11.10 -0.72 -0.66
N LEU A 78 -10.70 0.43 -0.11
CA LEU A 78 -11.59 1.46 0.43
C LEU A 78 -12.20 2.36 -0.65
N GLY A 79 -11.70 2.29 -1.89
CA GLY A 79 -12.08 3.20 -2.97
C GLY A 79 -11.42 4.58 -2.86
N LEU A 80 -10.32 4.67 -2.13
CA LEU A 80 -9.50 5.87 -2.01
C LEU A 80 -8.47 5.94 -3.15
N PRO A 81 -7.96 7.14 -3.48
CA PRO A 81 -6.85 7.29 -4.41
C PRO A 81 -5.62 6.47 -3.98
N ILE A 82 -4.84 5.98 -4.95
CA ILE A 82 -3.62 5.19 -4.69
C ILE A 82 -2.62 5.99 -3.85
N GLU A 83 -2.49 7.28 -4.15
CA GLU A 83 -1.59 8.17 -3.42
C GLU A 83 -2.26 8.66 -2.14
N GLU A 84 -1.49 8.67 -1.05
CA GLU A 84 -1.85 9.34 0.19
C GLU A 84 -1.87 10.85 -0.05
N LEU A 85 -2.87 11.52 0.52
CA LEU A 85 -2.84 12.97 0.63
C LEU A 85 -1.62 13.40 1.46
N PRO A 86 -1.07 14.61 1.23
CA PRO A 86 0.10 15.08 1.97
C PRO A 86 -0.09 15.05 3.50
N GLU A 87 -1.30 15.36 3.96
CA GLU A 87 -1.70 15.35 5.38
C GLU A 87 -1.71 13.94 5.97
N GLU A 88 -2.34 12.98 5.27
CA GLU A 88 -2.37 11.56 5.66
C GLU A 88 -0.94 11.01 5.76
N ARG A 89 -0.08 11.36 4.80
CA ARG A 89 1.32 10.95 4.76
C ARG A 89 2.10 11.50 5.94
N ALA A 90 1.93 12.78 6.26
CA ALA A 90 2.63 13.43 7.37
C ALA A 90 2.23 12.82 8.72
N GLU A 91 0.94 12.57 8.93
CA GLU A 91 0.45 11.94 10.15
C GLU A 91 0.96 10.50 10.29
N ARG A 92 0.97 9.73 9.19
CA ARG A 92 1.55 8.38 9.18
C ARG A 92 3.03 8.38 9.58
N ILE A 93 3.84 9.24 8.97
CA ILE A 93 5.28 9.35 9.30
C ILE A 93 5.47 9.71 10.77
N ARG A 94 4.64 10.63 11.31
CA ARG A 94 4.68 10.99 12.73
C ARG A 94 4.38 9.79 13.62
N GLN A 95 3.38 8.98 13.29
CA GLN A 95 3.03 7.78 14.06
C GLN A 95 4.09 6.69 13.96
N GLU A 96 4.68 6.47 12.77
CA GLU A 96 5.79 5.53 12.56
C GLU A 96 7.01 5.94 13.40
N ASN A 97 7.38 7.22 13.38
CA ASN A 97 8.48 7.73 14.20
C ASN A 97 8.21 7.51 15.70
N LYS A 98 7.00 7.83 16.19
CA LYS A 98 6.63 7.59 17.60
C LYS A 98 6.76 6.12 18.00
N ARG A 99 6.36 5.19 17.13
CA ARG A 99 6.49 3.74 17.38
C ARG A 99 7.96 3.32 17.40
N PHE A 100 8.76 3.86 16.49
CA PHE A 100 10.19 3.57 16.42
C PHE A 100 10.93 4.09 17.66
N ASP A 101 10.63 5.32 18.10
CA ASP A 101 11.19 5.89 19.33
C ASP A 101 10.83 5.03 20.56
N ALA A 102 9.57 4.57 20.65
CA ALA A 102 9.13 3.68 21.71
C ALA A 102 9.80 2.30 21.67
N PHE A 103 10.11 1.77 20.47
CA PHE A 103 10.85 0.53 20.30
C PHE A 103 12.32 0.65 20.73
N LEU A 104 12.96 1.80 20.47
CA LEU A 104 14.35 2.04 20.86
C LEU A 104 14.54 2.32 22.36
N MET A 105 13.51 2.82 23.04
CA MET A 105 13.55 3.15 24.47
C MET A 105 13.19 1.97 25.39
N ASN A 106 12.70 0.86 24.82
CA ASN A 106 12.45 -0.41 25.50
C ASN A 106 13.58 -1.40 25.22
#